data_AF-A0A6J4TJR7-F1
#
_entry.id   AF-A0A6J4TJR7-F1
#
_cell.length_a   1.000
_cell.length_b   1.000
_cell.length_c   1.000
_cell.angle_alpha   90.00
_cell.angle_beta   90.00
_cell.angle_gamma   90.00
#
_symmetry.space_group_name_H-M   'P 1'
#
loop_
_entity.id
_entity.type
_entity.pdbx_description
1 polymer ?
#
loop_
_entity_poly.entity_id
_entity_poly.type
_entity_poly.pdbx_seq_one_letter_code
_entity_poly.pdbx_strand_id
1 'polypeptide(L)'
;DLLKLLLKIRSRESDVASKLLARGDELDLLAAGKREGLSILEGWRFEEFGRDALDLVEGRLAFAIQNGKLKMTRTEKLAEKVDAAPGMHDLADAGVDDGLLSAGG
;
A
#
# COMPACT_ATOMS: atom_id res chain seq x y z
N ASP A 1 13.45 -0.98 8.14
CA ASP A 1 13.73 0.21 7.29
C ASP A 1 12.56 1.16 7.04
N LEU A 2 11.33 0.68 6.81
CA LEU A 2 10.19 1.56 6.48
C LEU A 2 9.88 2.62 7.55
N LEU A 3 9.96 2.28 8.84
CA LEU A 3 9.80 3.26 9.93
C LEU A 3 10.86 4.37 9.90
N LYS A 4 12.11 4.02 9.56
CA LYS A 4 13.21 5.00 9.42
C LYS A 4 12.98 5.91 8.20
N LEU A 5 12.38 5.37 7.13
CA LEU A 5 11.95 6.17 5.98
C LEU A 5 10.82 7.14 6.36
N LEU A 6 9.78 6.65 7.03
CA LEU A 6 8.67 7.47 7.54
C LEU A 6 9.19 8.61 8.42
N LEU A 7 10.10 8.30 9.35
CA LEU A 7 10.69 9.28 10.26
C LEU A 7 11.39 10.41 9.52
N LYS A 8 12.13 10.09 8.45
CA LYS A 8 12.81 11.09 7.61
C LYS A 8 11.82 11.98 6.85
N ILE A 9 10.69 11.43 6.42
CA ILE A 9 9.67 12.19 5.69
C ILE A 9 8.96 13.13 6.66
N ARG A 10 8.42 12.62 7.77
CA ARG A 10 7.72 13.43 8.78
C ARG A 10 8.62 14.53 9.36
N SER A 11 9.89 14.20 9.65
CA SER A 11 10.89 15.18 10.10
C SER A 11 11.08 16.35 9.11
N ARG A 12 10.98 16.12 7.80
CA ARG A 12 11.08 17.18 6.79
C ARG A 12 9.77 17.95 6.63
N GLU A 13 8.63 17.28 6.78
CA GLU A 13 7.31 17.91 6.63
C GLU A 13 6.97 18.82 7.81
N SER A 14 7.35 18.45 9.04
CA SER A 14 7.10 19.26 10.24
C SER A 14 8.27 20.15 10.66
N ASP A 15 9.38 20.13 9.91
CA ASP A 15 10.64 20.84 10.24
C ASP A 15 11.20 20.50 11.64
N VAL A 16 10.82 19.33 12.19
CA VAL A 16 11.30 18.83 13.48
C VAL A 16 12.44 17.85 13.23
N ALA A 17 13.55 18.00 13.94
CA ALA A 17 14.67 17.06 13.85
C ALA A 17 14.22 15.63 14.21
N SER A 18 14.54 14.65 13.35
CA SER A 18 14.18 13.22 13.55
C SER A 18 14.47 12.66 14.94
N LYS A 19 15.58 13.08 15.59
CA LYS A 19 15.95 12.66 16.95
C LYS A 19 15.01 13.16 18.05
N LEU A 20 14.23 14.23 17.81
CA LEU A 20 13.21 14.74 18.72
C LEU A 20 11.90 13.96 18.60
N LEU A 21 11.61 13.45 17.39
CA LEU A 21 10.43 12.65 17.10
C LEU A 21 10.58 11.22 17.62
N ALA A 22 11.70 10.54 17.38
CA ALA A 22 11.90 9.15 17.79
C ALA A 22 13.38 8.73 17.85
N ARG A 23 13.71 7.76 18.71
CA ARG A 23 15.00 7.05 18.69
C ARG A 23 14.91 5.73 17.90
N GLY A 24 16.05 5.25 17.40
CA GLY A 24 16.13 3.99 16.65
C GLY A 24 15.54 2.80 17.42
N ASP A 25 15.95 2.65 18.69
CA ASP A 25 15.50 1.55 19.54
C ASP A 25 13.99 1.58 19.79
N GLU A 26 13.36 2.77 19.88
CA GLU A 26 11.90 2.89 19.99
C GLU A 26 11.20 2.43 18.70
N LEU A 27 11.78 2.70 17.53
CA LEU A 27 11.24 2.19 16.26
C LEU A 27 11.33 0.67 16.18
N ASP A 28 12.44 0.09 16.65
CA ASP A 28 12.65 -1.35 16.64
C ASP A 28 11.69 -2.04 17.63
N LEU A 29 11.47 -1.46 18.81
CA LEU A 29 10.48 -1.93 19.78
C LEU A 29 9.04 -1.83 19.24
N LEU A 30 8.70 -0.74 18.57
CA LEU A 30 7.38 -0.57 17.95
C LEU A 30 7.15 -1.63 16.86
N ALA A 31 8.13 -1.85 15.98
CA ALA A 31 8.09 -2.90 14.97
C ALA A 31 7.97 -4.29 15.57
N ALA A 32 8.58 -4.52 16.73
CA ALA A 32 8.56 -5.80 17.45
C ALA A 32 7.25 -6.10 18.20
N GLY A 33 6.25 -5.21 18.18
CA GLY A 33 4.99 -5.47 18.88
C GLY A 33 4.81 -4.74 20.21
N LYS A 34 5.73 -3.85 20.62
CA LYS A 34 5.58 -3.08 21.86
C LYS A 34 4.68 -1.86 21.68
N ARG A 35 3.74 -1.63 22.61
CA ARG A 35 2.76 -0.52 22.55
C ARG A 35 2.70 0.31 23.83
N GLU A 36 3.39 -0.11 24.88
CA GLU A 36 3.42 0.56 26.18
C GLU A 36 4.83 1.07 26.49
N GLY A 37 4.91 2.20 27.20
CA GLY A 37 6.19 2.79 27.62
C GLY A 37 7.05 3.25 26.44
N LEU A 38 6.41 3.67 25.34
CA LEU A 38 7.06 4.24 24.17
C LEU A 38 6.67 5.71 24.09
N SER A 39 7.64 6.62 24.27
CA SER A 39 7.37 8.06 24.24
C SER A 39 6.91 8.55 22.86
N ILE A 40 7.18 7.77 21.81
CA ILE A 40 6.66 8.02 20.46
C ILE A 40 5.14 7.81 20.36
N LEU A 41 4.52 7.07 21.29
CA LEU A 41 3.08 6.80 21.33
C LEU A 41 2.32 7.73 22.29
N GLU A 42 2.97 8.79 22.77
CA GLU A 42 2.42 9.71 23.76
C GLU A 42 2.59 11.18 23.34
N GLY A 43 1.61 12.01 23.71
CA GLY A 43 1.64 13.46 23.54
C GLY A 43 1.93 13.92 22.11
N TRP A 44 2.67 15.01 21.97
CA TRP A 44 2.93 15.63 20.66
C TRP A 44 3.71 14.72 19.70
N ARG A 45 4.53 13.78 20.20
CA ARG A 45 5.26 12.84 19.33
C ARG A 45 4.32 11.87 18.65
N PHE A 46 3.25 11.48 19.35
CA PHE A 46 2.20 10.65 18.76
C PHE A 46 1.50 11.37 17.62
N GLU A 47 1.14 12.63 17.83
CA GLU A 47 0.47 13.47 16.84
C GLU A 47 1.35 13.72 15.61
N GLU A 48 2.64 14.00 15.81
CA GLU A 48 3.57 14.32 14.73
C GLU A 48 4.05 13.10 13.94
N PHE A 49 4.26 11.97 14.62
CA PHE A 49 4.89 10.78 14.02
C PHE A 49 4.29 9.45 14.48
N GLY A 50 4.03 9.28 15.77
CA GLY A 50 3.67 7.98 16.36
C GLY A 50 2.41 7.36 15.78
N ARG A 51 1.40 8.16 15.44
CA ARG A 51 0.17 7.69 14.81
C ARG A 51 0.44 7.04 13.45
N ASP A 52 1.16 7.72 12.57
CA ASP A 52 1.50 7.18 11.25
C ASP A 52 2.48 6.00 11.37
N ALA A 53 3.38 6.01 12.36
CA ALA A 53 4.28 4.90 12.63
C ALA A 53 3.52 3.64 13.07
N LEU A 54 2.51 3.80 13.93
CA LEU A 54 1.63 2.72 14.34
C LEU A 54 0.79 2.22 13.16
N ASP A 55 0.20 3.12 12.37
CA ASP A 55 -0.54 2.75 11.17
C ASP A 55 0.32 1.98 10.16
N LEU A 56 1.60 2.34 10.03
CA LEU A 56 2.54 1.64 9.16
C LEU A 56 2.85 0.23 9.67
N VAL A 57 3.07 0.05 10.98
CA VAL A 57 3.32 -1.25 11.59
C VAL A 57 2.09 -2.15 11.54
N GLU A 58 0.89 -1.57 11.66
CA GLU A 58 -0.37 -2.29 11.63
C GLU A 58 -0.91 -2.48 10.20
N GLY A 59 -0.12 -2.12 9.18
CA GLY A 59 -0.46 -2.30 7.77
C GLY A 59 -1.58 -1.39 7.27
N ARG A 60 -1.97 -0.36 8.04
CA ARG A 60 -2.93 0.68 7.67
C ARG A 60 -2.34 1.80 6.82
N LEU A 61 -1.02 1.97 6.85
CA LEU A 61 -0.27 2.90 6.01
C LEU A 61 0.75 2.13 5.15
N ALA A 62 0.89 2.51 3.89
CA ALA A 62 1.84 1.93 2.96
C ALA A 62 2.55 3.01 2.14
N PHE A 63 3.71 2.65 1.60
CA PHE A 63 4.44 3.44 0.62
C PHE A 63 4.18 2.90 -0.78
N ALA A 64 3.93 3.79 -1.73
CA ALA A 64 3.77 3.49 -3.15
C ALA A 64 4.69 4.37 -3.98
N ILE A 65 5.16 3.85 -5.12
CA ILE A 65 5.83 4.67 -6.14
C ILE A 65 4.82 4.93 -7.26
N GLN A 66 4.53 6.19 -7.52
CA GLN A 66 3.65 6.61 -8.61
C GLN A 66 4.39 7.64 -9.46
N ASN A 67 4.54 7.37 -10.75
CA ASN A 67 5.25 8.25 -11.70
C ASN A 67 6.66 8.64 -11.20
N GLY A 68 7.40 7.66 -10.68
CA GLY A 68 8.74 7.86 -10.12
C GLY A 68 8.80 8.63 -8.79
N LYS A 69 7.65 8.96 -8.19
CA LYS A 69 7.56 9.70 -6.92
C LYS A 69 7.03 8.79 -5.81
N LEU A 70 7.67 8.87 -4.64
CA LEU A 70 7.20 8.21 -3.42
C LEU A 70 5.92 8.90 -2.93
N LYS A 71 4.90 8.10 -2.63
CA LYS A 71 3.63 8.53 -2.02
C LYS A 71 3.28 7.63 -0.86
N MET A 72 2.58 8.20 0.11
CA MET A 72 1.94 7.45 1.19
C MET A 72 0.48 7.16 0.84
N THR A 73 -0.01 5.98 1.21
CA THR A 73 -1.40 5.57 0.97
C THR A 73 -1.92 4.83 2.19
N ARG A 74 -3.11 5.17 2.66
CA ARG A 74 -3.82 4.40 3.68
C ARG A 74 -4.54 3.22 3.04
N THR A 75 -4.42 2.03 3.63
CA THR A 75 -4.84 0.75 3.02
C THR A 75 -6.32 0.40 3.27
N GLU A 76 -7.06 1.26 3.97
CA GLU A 76 -8.50 1.12 4.23
C GLU A 76 -9.41 1.25 2.98
N LYS A 77 -8.85 1.30 1.76
CA LYS A 77 -9.58 1.33 0.48
C LYS A 77 -9.02 0.42 -0.64
N LEU A 78 -8.32 -0.68 -0.32
CA LEU A 78 -7.83 -1.59 -1.38
C LEU A 78 -8.71 -2.83 -1.62
N ALA A 79 -9.65 -3.15 -0.73
CA ALA A 79 -10.49 -4.33 -0.86
C ALA A 79 -11.55 -4.26 -1.98
N GLU A 80 -11.71 -3.12 -2.66
CA GLU A 80 -12.88 -2.90 -3.54
C GLU A 80 -12.57 -2.80 -5.05
N LYS A 81 -11.31 -2.92 -5.49
CA LYS A 81 -10.97 -2.78 -6.94
C LYS A 81 -9.91 -3.75 -7.44
N VAL A 82 -10.08 -5.06 -7.20
CA VAL A 82 -9.25 -6.08 -7.87
C VAL A 82 -10.06 -6.97 -8.84
N ASP A 83 -11.40 -6.97 -8.80
CA ASP A 83 -12.20 -7.94 -9.59
C ASP A 83 -13.07 -7.36 -10.72
N ALA A 84 -12.89 -6.09 -11.12
CA ALA A 84 -13.63 -5.52 -12.26
C ALA A 84 -12.90 -5.74 -13.60
N ALA A 85 -12.62 -6.99 -13.96
CA ALA A 85 -12.37 -7.39 -15.34
C ALA A 85 -13.45 -8.41 -15.72
N PRO A 86 -14.49 -8.02 -16.49
CA PRO A 86 -15.47 -8.98 -16.97
C PRO A 86 -14.80 -9.94 -17.96
N GLY A 87 -14.94 -11.24 -17.67
CA GLY A 87 -14.51 -12.32 -18.54
C GLY A 87 -15.28 -12.36 -19.86
N MET A 88 -14.53 -12.71 -20.90
CA MET A 88 -14.86 -13.71 -21.94
C MET A 88 -16.35 -13.85 -22.36
N HIS A 89 -16.69 -13.31 -23.54
CA HIS A 89 -17.54 -13.98 -24.52
C HIS A 89 -16.71 -14.00 -25.81
N ASP A 90 -16.09 -15.13 -26.16
CA ASP A 90 -16.66 -16.19 -27.00
C ASP A 90 -17.21 -15.65 -28.32
N LEU A 91 -16.47 -15.91 -29.41
CA LEU A 91 -16.88 -16.01 -30.82
C LEU A 91 -15.62 -16.19 -31.69
N ALA A 92 -14.95 -17.32 -31.51
CA ALA A 92 -13.96 -17.81 -32.45
C ALA A 92 -13.89 -19.34 -32.34
N ASP A 93 -14.85 -20.03 -32.97
CA ASP A 93 -14.64 -21.27 -33.73
C ASP A 93 -16.00 -21.85 -34.16
N ALA A 94 -16.34 -21.70 -35.44
CA ALA A 94 -17.19 -22.67 -36.13
C ALA A 94 -16.67 -22.71 -37.56
N GLY A 95 -15.92 -23.78 -37.80
CA GLY A 95 -15.12 -23.99 -38.98
C GLY A 95 -15.90 -24.11 -40.28
N VAL A 96 -15.09 -24.04 -41.32
CA VAL A 96 -15.37 -24.37 -42.71
C VAL A 96 -15.88 -25.81 -42.83
N ASP A 97 -17.06 -25.99 -43.42
CA ASP A 97 -17.44 -27.22 -44.11
C ASP A 97 -17.58 -26.96 -45.61
N ASP A 98 -16.56 -27.45 -46.32
CA ASP A 98 -16.45 -27.55 -47.77
C ASP A 98 -17.20 -28.82 -48.22
N GLY A 99 -18.10 -28.69 -49.21
CA GLY A 99 -18.48 -29.78 -50.10
C GLY A 99 -19.77 -30.55 -49.80
N LEU A 100 -20.83 -30.29 -50.59
CA LEU A 100 -21.45 -31.35 -51.39
C LEU A 100 -22.22 -30.78 -52.60
N LEU A 101 -21.69 -31.09 -53.77
CA LEU A 101 -22.40 -31.06 -55.04
C LEU A 101 -23.47 -32.17 -55.07
N SER A 102 -24.72 -31.83 -55.42
CA SER A 102 -25.55 -32.71 -56.25
C SER A 102 -26.76 -32.01 -56.86
N ALA A 103 -26.79 -32.13 -58.20
CA ALA A 103 -27.93 -32.42 -59.07
C ALA A 103 -29.10 -31.42 -59.16
N GLY A 104 -29.19 -30.77 -60.31
CA GLY A 104 -30.45 -30.24 -60.85
C GLY A 104 -30.26 -29.48 -62.16
N GLY A 105 -30.66 -30.08 -63.29
CA GLY A 105 -30.80 -29.41 -64.60
C GLY A 105 -30.07 -30.08 -65.74
#